data_AF-A0A0L1J804-F1
#
_entry.id   AF-A0A0L1J804-F1
#
_cell.length_a   1.000
_cell.length_b   1.000
_cell.length_c   1.000
_cell.angle_alpha   90.00
_cell.angle_beta   90.00
_cell.angle_gamma   90.00
#
_symmetry.space_group_name_H-M   'P 1'
#
loop_
_entity.id
_entity.type
_entity.pdbx_description
1 polymer ?
#
loop_
_entity_poly.entity_id
_entity_poly.type
_entity_poly.pdbx_seq_one_letter_code
_entity_poly.pdbx_strand_id
1 'polypeptide(L)'
;MPTNLENSNAFQEALKSQNLVVINCHAVWDGPSSSSPQISDVAAELGVRAMPSFYFFRNGEKVGEVIGANPAAVKAAIDKYRA
;
A
#
# COMPACT_ATOMS: atom_id res chain seq x y z
N MET A 1 -8.60 -9.98 -7.07
CA MET A 1 -8.01 -10.62 -5.87
C MET A 1 -6.87 -9.73 -5.39
N PRO A 2 -6.64 -9.59 -4.07
CA PRO A 2 -5.46 -8.87 -3.60
C PRO A 2 -4.20 -9.64 -4.04
N THR A 3 -3.30 -8.96 -4.73
CA THR A 3 -2.00 -9.52 -5.14
C THR A 3 -0.96 -9.04 -4.14
N ASN A 4 -0.16 -9.95 -3.58
CA ASN A 4 0.91 -9.57 -2.68
C ASN A 4 2.06 -8.97 -3.50
N LEU A 5 2.45 -7.73 -3.19
CA LEU A 5 3.53 -7.02 -3.88
C LEU A 5 4.75 -6.98 -2.95
N GLU A 6 5.57 -8.02 -3.02
CA GLU A 6 6.72 -8.19 -2.10
C GLU A 6 8.02 -7.60 -2.65
N ASN A 7 8.08 -7.28 -3.94
CA ASN A 7 9.28 -6.79 -4.61
C ASN A 7 8.98 -5.66 -5.62
N SER A 8 10.02 -4.89 -5.95
CA SER A 8 9.92 -3.74 -6.84
C SER A 8 9.46 -4.11 -8.26
N ASN A 9 9.77 -5.31 -8.77
CA ASN A 9 9.30 -5.72 -10.10
C ASN A 9 7.78 -5.89 -10.16
N ALA A 10 7.21 -6.62 -9.19
CA ALA A 10 5.77 -6.83 -9.09
C ALA A 10 5.03 -5.50 -8.89
N PHE A 11 5.62 -4.59 -8.10
CA PHE A 11 5.10 -3.24 -7.94
C PHE A 11 5.08 -2.47 -9.27
N GLN A 12 6.18 -2.45 -10.02
CA GLN A 12 6.25 -1.79 -11.33
C GLN A 12 5.28 -2.40 -12.35
N GLU A 13 5.08 -3.71 -12.34
CA GLU A 13 4.08 -4.35 -13.20
C GLU A 13 2.64 -3.97 -12.82
N ALA A 14 2.33 -3.87 -11.53
CA ALA A 14 1.04 -3.39 -11.07
C ALA A 14 0.80 -1.94 -11.52
N LEU A 15 1.83 -1.09 -11.43
CA LEU A 15 1.79 0.31 -11.87
C LEU A 15 1.55 0.51 -13.37
N LYS A 16 1.96 -0.44 -14.21
CA LYS A 16 1.68 -0.41 -15.66
C LYS A 16 0.20 -0.59 -16.00
N SER A 17 -0.61 -1.04 -15.04
CA SER A 17 -2.05 -1.13 -15.24
C SER A 17 -2.67 0.28 -15.35
N GLN A 18 -3.62 0.45 -16.27
CA GLN A 18 -4.45 1.67 -16.34
C GLN A 18 -5.48 1.75 -15.19
N ASN A 19 -5.57 0.69 -14.37
CA ASN A 19 -6.48 0.61 -13.25
C ASN A 19 -5.90 1.24 -11.98
N LEU A 20 -6.78 1.61 -11.06
CA LEU A 20 -6.39 2.02 -9.71
C LEU A 20 -5.74 0.84 -8.97
N VAL A 21 -4.50 1.03 -8.53
CA VAL A 21 -3.77 0.09 -7.68
C VAL A 21 -3.78 0.60 -6.25
N VAL A 22 -4.14 -0.26 -5.31
CA VAL A 22 -4.16 0.05 -3.87
C VAL A 22 -3.14 -0.84 -3.18
N ILE A 23 -2.16 -0.21 -2.52
CA ILE A 23 -1.10 -0.91 -1.79
C ILE A 23 -1.38 -0.78 -0.30
N ASN A 24 -1.57 -1.93 0.34
CA ASN A 24 -1.78 -2.01 1.78
C ASN A 24 -0.49 -2.45 2.47
N CYS A 25 0.21 -1.50 3.09
CA CYS A 25 1.36 -1.77 3.93
C CYS A 25 0.86 -2.10 5.34
N HIS A 26 0.89 -3.39 5.70
CA HIS A 26 0.52 -3.88 7.03
C HIS A 26 1.70 -4.60 7.67
N ALA A 27 1.76 -4.58 9.00
CA ALA A 27 2.64 -5.46 9.76
C ALA A 27 1.86 -6.72 10.15
N VAL A 28 2.47 -7.88 9.96
CA VAL A 28 2.04 -9.10 10.64
C VAL A 28 2.65 -9.07 12.03
N TRP A 29 1.80 -8.98 13.06
CA TRP A 29 2.23 -9.14 14.45
C TRP A 29 2.40 -10.63 14.74
N ASP A 30 3.65 -11.11 14.75
CA ASP A 30 4.01 -12.51 15.05
C ASP A 30 4.31 -12.75 16.54
N GLY A 31 3.80 -11.90 17.42
CA GLY A 31 3.98 -12.02 18.87
C GLY A 31 5.05 -11.11 19.47
N PRO A 32 5.25 -11.18 20.81
CA PRO A 32 5.97 -10.17 21.58
C PRO A 32 7.50 -10.12 21.35
N SER A 33 8.07 -11.04 20.56
CA SER A 33 9.51 -11.20 20.36
C SER A 33 10.06 -10.65 19.03
N SER A 34 9.20 -10.30 18.05
CA SER A 34 9.63 -9.68 16.79
C SER A 34 9.28 -8.19 16.79
N SER A 35 10.14 -7.40 17.42
CA SER A 35 10.02 -5.94 17.57
C SER A 35 10.25 -5.15 16.27
N SER A 36 10.49 -5.83 15.15
CA SER A 36 10.81 -5.20 13.86
C SER A 36 9.77 -5.63 12.82
N PRO A 37 8.90 -4.72 12.34
CA PRO A 37 8.08 -5.02 11.18
C PRO A 37 9.04 -5.37 10.02
N GLN A 38 8.81 -6.50 9.37
CA GLN A 38 9.52 -6.83 8.14
C GLN A 38 9.01 -5.86 7.08
N ILE A 39 9.83 -4.86 6.75
CA ILE A 39 9.50 -3.85 5.75
C ILE A 39 9.99 -4.37 4.41
N SER A 40 9.06 -4.72 3.52
CA SER A 40 9.38 -5.01 2.12
C SER A 40 10.05 -3.79 1.48
N ASP A 41 10.96 -4.02 0.52
CA ASP A 41 11.61 -2.96 -0.24
C ASP A 41 10.61 -1.93 -0.79
N VAL A 42 9.43 -2.38 -1.24
CA VAL A 42 8.35 -1.52 -1.72
C VAL A 42 7.86 -0.57 -0.61
N ALA A 43 7.68 -1.06 0.63
CA ALA A 43 7.26 -0.22 1.75
C ALA A 43 8.36 0.77 2.19
N ALA A 44 9.63 0.39 2.06
CA ALA A 44 10.75 1.29 2.28
C ALA A 44 10.82 2.39 1.21
N GLU A 45 10.65 2.03 -0.08
CA GLU A 45 10.60 2.97 -1.21
C GLU A 45 9.41 3.95 -1.09
N LEU A 46 8.27 3.48 -0.58
CA LEU A 46 7.09 4.31 -0.31
C LEU A 46 7.23 5.22 0.93
N GLY A 47 8.30 5.03 1.72
CA GLY A 47 8.57 5.82 2.92
C GLY A 47 7.54 5.57 4.02
N VAL A 48 7.12 4.32 4.23
CA VAL A 48 6.16 3.95 5.28
C VAL A 48 6.68 4.33 6.66
N ARG A 49 5.99 5.23 7.36
CA ARG A 49 6.35 5.71 8.71
C ARG A 49 5.44 5.16 9.82
N ALA A 50 4.23 4.74 9.46
CA ALA A 50 3.24 4.21 10.38
C ALA A 50 2.45 3.11 9.67
N MET A 51 1.96 2.13 10.44
CA MET A 51 1.16 1.03 9.92
C MET A 51 -0.17 0.92 10.67
N PRO A 52 -1.26 0.48 10.00
CA PRO A 52 -1.34 0.22 8.56
C PRO A 52 -1.31 1.52 7.75
N SER A 53 -0.80 1.47 6.52
CA SER A 53 -0.84 2.59 5.57
C SER A 53 -1.29 2.11 4.20
N PHE A 54 -2.12 2.92 3.53
CA PHE A 54 -2.67 2.63 2.22
C PHE A 54 -2.17 3.66 1.21
N TYR A 55 -1.60 3.20 0.11
CA TYR A 55 -1.14 4.05 -0.98
C TYR A 55 -1.95 3.78 -2.24
N PHE A 56 -2.33 4.85 -2.94
CA PHE A 56 -3.18 4.80 -4.12
C PHE A 56 -2.36 5.23 -5.33
N PHE A 57 -2.33 4.38 -6.36
CA PHE A 57 -1.59 4.59 -7.60
C PHE A 57 -2.51 4.50 -8.81
N ARG A 58 -2.34 5.41 -9.78
CA ARG A 58 -3.07 5.38 -11.04
C ARG A 58 -2.15 5.81 -12.18
N ASN A 59 -2.16 5.07 -13.28
CA ASN A 59 -1.27 5.31 -14.43
C ASN A 59 0.22 5.41 -14.03
N GLY A 60 0.63 4.59 -13.06
CA GLY A 60 1.99 4.60 -12.52
C GLY A 60 2.33 5.74 -11.55
N GLU A 61 1.39 6.64 -11.22
CA GLU A 61 1.65 7.78 -10.34
C GLU A 61 0.89 7.67 -9.02
N LYS A 62 1.51 8.13 -7.92
CA LYS A 62 0.87 8.17 -6.59
C LYS A 62 -0.17 9.28 -6.56
N VAL A 63 -1.45 8.92 -6.49
CA VAL A 63 -2.57 9.88 -6.45
C VAL A 63 -3.02 10.23 -5.03
N GLY A 64 -2.66 9.41 -4.03
CA GLY A 64 -2.96 9.68 -2.63
C GLY A 64 -2.43 8.62 -1.68
N GLU A 65 -2.55 8.89 -0.38
CA GLU A 65 -2.24 7.95 0.70
C GLU A 65 -3.18 8.16 1.90
N VAL A 66 -3.39 7.10 2.67
CA VAL A 66 -4.15 7.11 3.92
C VAL A 66 -3.32 6.39 4.96
N ILE A 67 -2.87 7.15 5.98
CA ILE A 67 -2.10 6.61 7.09
C ILE A 67 -3.04 6.23 8.24
N GLY A 68 -2.85 5.04 8.79
CA GLY A 68 -3.62 4.50 9.90
C GLY A 68 -4.87 3.73 9.49
N ALA A 69 -5.51 3.12 10.49
CA ALA A 69 -6.70 2.30 10.32
C ALA A 69 -7.98 3.13 10.17
N ASN A 70 -8.12 3.85 9.04
CA ASN A 70 -9.32 4.64 8.73
C ASN A 70 -10.08 4.05 7.52
N PRO A 71 -11.03 3.12 7.74
CA PRO A 71 -11.75 2.47 6.64
C PRO A 71 -12.64 3.45 5.85
N ALA A 72 -13.17 4.50 6.49
CA ALA A 72 -13.98 5.51 5.82
C ALA A 72 -13.14 6.32 4.82
N ALA A 73 -11.95 6.76 5.24
CA ALA A 73 -11.02 7.48 4.37
C ALA A 73 -10.52 6.60 3.21
N VAL A 74 -10.21 5.33 3.47
CA VAL A 74 -9.81 4.37 2.43
C VAL A 74 -10.93 4.20 1.40
N LYS A 75 -12.17 3.96 1.83
CA LYS A 75 -13.30 3.81 0.92
C LYS A 75 -13.54 5.07 0.08
N ALA A 76 -13.46 6.25 0.69
CA ALA A 76 -13.60 7.53 0.00
C ALA A 76 -12.48 7.75 -1.03
N ALA A 77 -11.23 7.42 -0.69
CA ALA A 77 -10.10 7.50 -1.60
C ALA A 77 -10.27 6.55 -2.80
N ILE A 78 -10.70 5.31 -2.57
CA ILE A 78 -10.99 4.34 -3.65
C ILE A 78 -12.03 4.92 -4.60
N ASP A 79 -13.15 5.43 -4.09
CA ASP A 79 -14.22 6.00 -4.93
C ASP A 79 -13.72 7.21 -5.73
N LYS A 80 -13.00 8.12 -5.06
CA LYS A 80 -12.43 9.33 -5.66
C LYS A 80 -11.45 9.03 -6.80
N TYR A 81 -10.59 8.03 -6.64
CA TYR A 81 -9.52 7.74 -7.61
C TYR A 81 -9.89 6.67 -8.64
N ARG A 82 -11.01 5.97 -8.46
CA ARG A 82 -11.55 5.00 -9.41
C ARG A 82 -12.26 5.66 -10.60
N ALA A 83 -12.77 6.87 -10.42
CA ALA A 83 -13.54 7.63 -11.41
C ALA A 83 -12.77 7.92 -12.71
#